data_AF-A0A7C2WF00-F1
#
_entry.id   AF-A0A7C2WF00-F1
#
_cell.length_a   1.000
_cell.length_b   1.000
_cell.length_c   1.000
_cell.angle_alpha   90.00
_cell.angle_beta   90.00
_cell.angle_gamma   90.00
#
_symmetry.space_group_name_H-M   'P 1'
#
loop_
_entity.id
_entity.type
_entity.pdbx_description
1 polymer ?
#
loop_
_entity_poly.entity_id
_entity_poly.type
_entity_poly.pdbx_seq_one_letter_code
_entity_poly.pdbx_strand_id
1 'polypeptide(L)' 'MEFKEPTDKEKIERLRELSEKAKLGGGKERIEAQHAKGKLTARERIELLLDPDSFVEIDPFVVHRCTEFG' A
#
# COMPACT_ATOMS: atom_id res chain seq x y z
N MET A 1 -22.85 -18.81 16.69
CA MET A 1 -21.70 -17.91 16.85
C MET A 1 -22.24 -16.50 16.85
N GLU A 2 -22.02 -15.73 17.91
CA GLU A 2 -22.41 -14.31 17.96
C GLU A 2 -21.51 -13.50 17.04
N PHE A 3 -22.12 -12.82 16.08
CA PHE A 3 -21.44 -11.84 15.25
C PHE A 3 -21.35 -10.55 16.07
N LYS A 4 -20.15 -10.16 16.47
CA LYS A 4 -19.91 -8.88 17.15
C LYS A 4 -19.39 -7.89 16.12
N GLU A 5 -20.14 -6.82 15.91
CA GLU A 5 -19.70 -5.71 15.07
C GLU A 5 -18.38 -5.13 15.61
N PRO A 6 -17.36 -4.89 14.76
CA PRO A 6 -16.14 -4.27 15.19
C PRO A 6 -16.41 -2.83 15.63
N THR A 7 -15.76 -2.45 16.73
CA THR A 7 -15.74 -1.09 17.24
C THR A 7 -15.03 -0.15 16.26
N ASP A 8 -15.28 1.15 16.39
CA ASP A 8 -14.60 2.15 15.56
C ASP A 8 -13.07 2.11 15.73
N LYS A 9 -12.61 1.80 16.94
CA LYS A 9 -11.17 1.61 17.21
C LYS A 9 -10.59 0.46 16.39
N GLU A 10 -11.27 -0.68 16.32
CA GLU A 10 -10.84 -1.84 15.53
C GLU A 10 -10.86 -1.54 14.03
N LYS A 11 -11.87 -0.79 13.55
CA LYS A 11 -11.95 -0.36 12.15
C LYS A 11 -10.81 0.59 11.76
N ILE A 12 -10.47 1.55 12.62
CA ILE A 12 -9.35 2.47 12.40
C ILE A 12 -8.02 1.72 12.36
N GLU A 13 -7.81 0.78 13.27
CA GLU A 13 -6.58 -0.01 13.28
C GLU A 13 -6.47 -0.87 12.02
N ARG A 14 -7.58 -1.48 11.61
CA ARG A 14 -7.63 -2.22 10.35
C ARG A 14 -7.28 -1.35 9.14
N LEU A 15 -7.77 -0.12 9.09
CA LEU A 15 -7.44 0.82 8.01
C LEU A 15 -5.94 1.15 7.98
N ARG A 16 -5.31 1.34 9.15
CA ARG A 16 -3.86 1.58 9.26
C ARG A 16 -3.06 0.39 8.76
N GLU A 17 -3.42 -0.83 9.17
CA GLU A 17 -2.79 -2.06 8.69
C GLU A 17 -2.86 -2.18 7.16
N LEU A 18 -4.05 -1.93 6.58
CA LEU A 18 -4.23 -1.96 5.13
C LEU A 18 -3.38 -0.90 4.43
N SER A 19 -3.27 0.29 5.02
CA SER A 19 -2.44 1.38 4.50
C SER A 19 -0.96 1.00 4.47
N GLU A 20 -0.44 0.45 5.57
CA GLU A 20 0.96 0.00 5.63
C GLU A 20 1.23 -1.17 4.67
N LYS A 21 0.28 -2.10 4.54
CA LYS A 21 0.39 -3.19 3.57
C LYS A 21 0.40 -2.68 2.13
N ALA A 22 -0.46 -1.72 1.78
CA ALA A 22 -0.50 -1.13 0.45
C ALA A 22 0.80 -0.38 0.11
N LYS A 23 1.40 0.30 1.09
CA LYS A 23 2.70 0.97 0.95
C LYS A 23 3.84 0.01 0.60
N LEU A 24 3.83 -1.20 1.17
CA LEU A 24 4.82 -2.24 0.87
C LEU A 24 4.74 -2.78 -0.57
N GLY A 25 3.63 -2.60 -1.27
CA GLY A 25 3.47 -3.03 -2.67
C GLY A 25 3.80 -4.52 -2.86
N GLY A 26 4.82 -4.82 -3.66
CA GLY A 26 5.29 -6.18 -3.91
C GLY A 26 6.02 -6.86 -2.74
N GLY A 27 6.13 -6.19 -1.58
CA GLY A 27 6.82 -6.69 -0.39
C GLY A 27 8.29 -6.27 -0.30
N LYS A 28 8.88 -6.43 0.88
CA LYS A 28 10.25 -5.99 1.21
C LYS A 28 11.30 -6.54 0.25
N GLU A 29 11.22 -7.82 -0.08
CA GLU A 29 12.15 -8.47 -1.01
C GLU A 29 12.17 -7.80 -2.39
N ARG A 30 10.99 -7.42 -2.91
CA ARG A 30 10.88 -6.76 -4.22
C ARG A 30 11.36 -5.32 -4.17
N ILE A 31 11.20 -4.63 -3.04
CA ILE A 31 11.76 -3.29 -2.81
C ILE A 31 13.29 -3.37 -2.84
N GLU A 32 13.86 -4.25 -2.04
CA GLU A 32 15.31 -4.49 -1.99
C GLU A 32 15.87 -4.86 -3.36
N ALA A 33 15.16 -5.70 -4.12
CA ALA A 33 15.55 -6.07 -5.49
C ALA A 33 15.52 -4.89 -6.49
N GLN A 34 14.67 -3.87 -6.28
CA GLN A 34 14.73 -2.63 -7.07
C GLN A 34 15.96 -1.81 -6.69
N HIS A 35 16.18 -1.62 -5.40
CA HIS A 35 17.31 -0.84 -4.89
C HIS A 35 18.65 -1.45 -5.28
N ALA A 36 18.79 -2.78 -5.20
CA ALA A 36 19.98 -3.51 -5.63
C ALA A 36 20.29 -3.32 -7.13
N LYS A 37 19.29 -2.98 -7.94
CA LYS A 37 19.43 -2.64 -9.37
C LYS A 37 19.69 -1.15 -9.60
N GLY A 38 19.90 -0.36 -8.55
CA GLY A 38 20.05 1.10 -8.62
C GLY A 38 18.76 1.83 -8.98
N LYS A 39 17.59 1.20 -8.76
CA LYS A 39 16.29 1.77 -9.11
C LYS A 39 15.51 2.16 -7.86
N LEU A 40 14.84 3.30 -7.94
CA LEU A 40 13.80 3.69 -6.97
C LEU A 40 12.52 2.88 -7.19
N THR A 41 11.75 2.68 -6.13
CA THR A 41 10.37 2.19 -6.16
C THR A 41 9.43 3.21 -6.81
N ALA A 42 8.19 2.81 -7.10
CA ALA A 42 7.20 3.73 -7.68
C ALA A 42 6.93 4.94 -6.77
N ARG A 43 6.72 4.72 -5.46
CA ARG A 43 6.45 5.80 -4.50
C ARG A 43 7.65 6.72 -4.28
N GLU A 44 8.86 6.17 -4.21
CA GLU A 44 10.08 6.97 -4.12
C GLU A 44 10.28 7.89 -5.35
N ARG A 45 9.85 7.46 -6.54
CA ARG A 45 9.89 8.32 -7.74
C ARG A 45 8.87 9.45 -7.69
N ILE A 46 7.69 9.19 -7.12
CA ILE A 46 6.65 10.22 -6.93
C ILE A 46 7.18 11.27 -5.95
N GLU A 47 7.74 10.84 -4.82
CA GLU A 47 8.30 11.72 -3.80
C GLU A 47 9.45 12.59 -4.34
N LEU A 48 10.28 12.03 -5.22
CA LEU A 48 11.36 12.80 -5.86
C LEU A 48 10.84 13.84 -6.88
N LEU A 49 9.70 13.58 -7.51
CA LEU A 49 9.15 14.40 -8.59
C LEU A 49 8.32 15.58 -8.07
N LEU A 50 7.56 15.35 -7.00
CA LEU A 50 6.59 16.31 -6.50
C LEU A 50 7.17 17.16 -5.37
N ASP A 51 6.52 18.30 -5.10
CA ASP A 51 6.86 19.11 -3.93
C ASP A 51 6.57 18.30 -2.66
N PRO A 52 7.42 18.41 -1.61
CA PRO A 52 7.19 17.72 -0.35
C PRO A 52 5.77 17.96 0.19
N ASP A 53 5.15 16.90 0.71
CA ASP A 53 3.80 16.92 1.29
C ASP A 53 2.66 17.31 0.33
N SER A 54 2.90 17.38 -0.99
CA SER A 54 1.87 17.73 -1.98
C SER A 54 1.11 16.53 -2.55
N PHE A 55 1.63 15.30 -2.40
CA PHE A 55 1.05 14.11 -3.01
C PHE A 55 -0.21 13.64 -2.26
N VAL A 56 -1.32 13.51 -2.98
CA VAL A 56 -2.57 12.92 -2.49
C VAL A 56 -2.90 11.68 -3.31
N GLU A 57 -2.76 10.50 -2.70
CA GLU A 57 -2.98 9.21 -3.37
C GLU A 57 -4.47 8.94 -3.55
N ILE A 58 -4.87 8.57 -4.76
CA ILE A 58 -6.21 8.05 -5.07
C ILE A 58 -6.16 6.54 -5.23
N ASP A 59 -7.23 5.86 -4.81
CA ASP A 59 -7.40 4.41 -4.97
C ASP A 59 -6.28 3.49 -4.39
N PRO A 60 -5.71 3.77 -3.19
CA PRO A 60 -4.58 3.00 -2.65
C PRO A 60 -4.89 1.52 -2.33
N PHE A 61 -6.17 1.14 -2.27
CA PHE A 61 -6.64 -0.20 -1.92
C PHE A 61 -7.26 -0.97 -3.09
N VAL A 62 -7.19 -0.43 -4.32
CA VAL A 62 -7.75 -1.10 -5.49
C VAL A 62 -7.02 -2.41 -5.76
N VAL A 63 -7.80 -3.45 -6.06
CA VAL A 63 -7.32 -4.77 -6.48
C VAL A 63 -8.02 -5.18 -7.78
N HIS A 64 -7.33 -5.96 -8.60
CA HIS A 64 -7.98 -6.55 -9.78
C HIS A 64 -9.10 -7.51 -9.36
N ARG A 65 -10.11 -7.65 -10.23
CA ARG A 65 -11.21 -8.61 -10.07
C ARG A 65 -11.08 -9.83 -10.99
N CYS A 66 -10.01 -9.89 -11.78
CA CYS A 66 -9.75 -11.01 -12.67
C CYS A 66 -9.39 -12.26 -11.86
N THR A 67 -9.99 -13.39 -12.21
CA THR A 67 -9.76 -14.73 -11.62
C THR A 67 -8.85 -15.61 -12.48
N GLU A 68 -8.52 -15.16 -13.70
CA GLU A 68 -7.82 -15.96 -14.71
C GLU A 68 -6.29 -15.86 -14.63
N PHE A 69 -5.74 -15.02 -13.74
CA PHE A 69 -4.31 -14.81 -13.59
C PHE A 69 -3.88 -14.93 -12.12
N GLY A 70 -2.76 -15.64 -11.89
CA GLY A 70 -2.10 -15.84 -10.60
C GLY A 70 -0.70 -16.40 -10.80
#